data_AF-A0A1H4V7Y6-F1
#
_entry.id   AF-A0A1H4V7Y6-F1
#
_cell.length_a   1.000
_cell.length_b   1.000
_cell.length_c   1.000
_cell.angle_alpha   90.00
_cell.angle_beta   90.00
_cell.angle_gamma   90.00
#
_symmetry.space_group_name_H-M   'P 1'
#
loop_
_entity.id
_entity.type
_entity.pdbx_description
1 polymer ?
#
loop_
_entity_poly.entity_id
_entity_poly.type
_entity_poly.pdbx_seq_one_letter_code
_entity_poly.pdbx_strand_id
1 'polypeptide(L)'
;MSDLTKRIETMHRRDVAVAWAFVLGLWFAIIFVAIGTWSLAPSGATRAVLLIGGAVVLLFNSAAILAMLRHYREDRDFMYGLDIQFLDEARDAKRRRKHG
;
A
#
# COMPACT_ATOMS: atom_id res chain seq x y z
N MET A 1 -8.18 21.37 -14.17
CA MET A 1 -7.65 20.01 -13.87
C MET A 1 -8.16 19.06 -14.95
N SER A 2 -7.27 18.47 -15.75
CA SER A 2 -7.66 17.55 -16.82
C SER A 2 -8.32 16.28 -16.25
N ASP A 3 -9.22 15.66 -17.01
CA ASP A 3 -9.89 14.38 -16.66
C ASP A 3 -8.89 13.28 -16.28
N LEU A 4 -7.69 13.39 -16.84
CA LEU A 4 -6.60 12.45 -16.70
C LEU A 4 -5.91 12.50 -15.32
N THR A 5 -5.65 13.71 -14.80
CA THR A 5 -5.14 13.91 -13.43
C THR A 5 -6.11 13.33 -12.38
N LYS A 6 -7.42 13.43 -12.62
CA LYS A 6 -8.44 12.85 -11.72
C LYS A 6 -8.40 11.32 -11.68
N ARG A 7 -8.14 10.67 -12.82
CA ARG A 7 -8.07 9.20 -12.91
C ARG A 7 -6.84 8.64 -12.21
N ILE A 8 -5.69 9.28 -12.40
CA ILE A 8 -4.42 8.91 -11.74
C ILE A 8 -4.56 9.01 -10.23
N GLU A 9 -5.09 10.11 -9.73
CA GLU A 9 -5.28 10.31 -8.29
C GLU A 9 -6.23 9.26 -7.70
N THR A 10 -7.26 8.85 -8.45
CA THR A 10 -8.20 7.82 -8.01
C THR A 10 -7.54 6.43 -7.90
N MET A 11 -6.70 6.07 -8.86
CA MET A 11 -5.96 4.80 -8.86
C MET A 11 -4.94 4.77 -7.71
N HIS A 12 -4.12 5.82 -7.61
CA HIS A 12 -3.13 5.98 -6.54
C HIS A 12 -3.76 5.91 -5.15
N ARG A 13 -4.89 6.61 -4.94
CA ARG A 13 -5.61 6.57 -3.67
C ARG A 13 -6.12 5.17 -3.32
N ARG A 14 -6.54 4.38 -4.33
CA ARG A 14 -7.00 3.01 -4.10
C ARG A 14 -5.86 2.09 -3.70
N ASP A 15 -4.71 2.20 -4.36
CA ASP A 15 -3.54 1.37 -4.06
C ASP A 15 -2.99 1.67 -2.66
N VAL A 16 -2.94 2.96 -2.29
CA VAL A 16 -2.62 3.40 -0.92
C VAL A 16 -3.63 2.84 0.09
N ALA A 17 -4.92 2.86 -0.22
CA ALA A 17 -5.95 2.31 0.67
C ALA A 17 -5.79 0.80 0.88
N VAL A 18 -5.48 0.05 -0.19
CA VAL A 18 -5.22 -1.39 -0.09
C VAL A 18 -3.96 -1.66 0.72
N ALA A 19 -2.88 -0.90 0.54
CA ALA A 19 -1.66 -1.02 1.33
C ALA A 19 -1.93 -0.82 2.83
N TRP A 20 -2.71 0.20 3.19
CA TRP A 20 -3.12 0.44 4.58
C TRP A 20 -4.04 -0.66 5.12
N ALA A 21 -4.95 -1.21 4.29
CA ALA A 21 -5.79 -2.32 4.71
C ALA A 21 -4.96 -3.56 5.09
N PHE A 22 -3.89 -3.87 4.34
CA PHE A 22 -2.96 -4.94 4.70
C PHE A 22 -2.23 -4.68 6.01
N VAL A 23 -1.75 -3.45 6.24
CA VAL A 23 -1.12 -3.07 7.51
C VAL A 23 -2.09 -3.27 8.67
N LEU A 24 -3.31 -2.74 8.57
CA LEU A 24 -4.33 -2.90 9.61
C LEU A 24 -4.68 -4.38 9.85
N GLY A 25 -4.81 -5.17 8.78
CA GLY A 25 -5.04 -6.61 8.88
C GLY A 25 -3.94 -7.32 9.67
N LEU A 26 -2.68 -6.98 9.41
CA LEU A 26 -1.54 -7.53 10.18
C LEU A 26 -1.58 -7.11 11.65
N TRP A 27 -1.89 -5.84 11.94
CA TRP A 27 -2.09 -5.35 13.31
C TRP A 27 -3.13 -6.18 14.06
N PHE A 28 -4.31 -6.38 13.46
CA PHE A 28 -5.35 -7.20 14.06
C PHE A 28 -4.92 -8.65 14.25
N ALA A 29 -4.24 -9.25 13.28
CA ALA A 29 -3.75 -10.62 13.38
C ALA A 29 -2.76 -10.79 14.54
N ILE A 30 -1.76 -9.91 14.66
CA ILE A 30 -0.75 -9.99 15.72
C ILE A 30 -1.38 -9.75 17.10
N ILE A 31 -2.27 -8.77 17.24
CA ILE A 31 -2.97 -8.51 18.52
C ILE A 31 -3.86 -9.71 18.89
N PHE A 32 -4.61 -10.24 17.93
CA PHE A 32 -5.45 -11.42 18.13
C PHE A 32 -4.63 -12.61 18.64
N VAL A 33 -3.50 -12.90 17.99
CA VAL A 33 -2.59 -13.97 18.41
C VAL A 33 -2.02 -13.69 19.81
N ALA A 34 -1.62 -12.46 20.10
CA ALA A 34 -1.06 -12.11 21.40
C ALA A 34 -2.07 -12.33 22.55
N ILE A 35 -3.35 -11.98 22.32
CA ILE A 35 -4.43 -12.23 23.28
C ILE A 35 -4.72 -13.73 23.38
N GLY A 36 -4.88 -14.42 22.25
CA GLY A 36 -5.24 -15.83 22.20
C GLY A 36 -4.17 -16.76 22.79
N THR A 37 -2.91 -16.34 22.77
CA THR A 37 -1.79 -17.10 23.33
C THR A 37 -1.35 -16.62 24.72
N TRP A 38 -2.00 -15.61 25.30
CA TRP A 38 -1.55 -15.00 26.55
C TRP A 38 -1.46 -15.99 27.72
N SER A 39 -2.43 -16.90 27.84
CA SER A 39 -2.44 -17.95 28.87
C SER A 39 -1.43 -19.07 28.58
N LEU A 40 -1.00 -19.23 27.33
CA LEU A 40 0.01 -20.21 26.93
C LEU A 40 1.43 -19.75 27.23
N ALA A 41 1.65 -18.45 27.46
CA ALA A 41 2.93 -17.89 27.88
C ALA A 41 3.08 -17.98 29.42
N PRO A 42 3.84 -18.96 29.95
CA PRO A 42 3.79 -19.33 31.36
C PRO A 42 4.62 -18.39 32.26
N SER A 43 5.54 -17.62 31.68
CA SER A 43 6.46 -16.74 32.40
C SER A 43 6.41 -15.31 31.88
N GLY A 44 6.82 -14.35 32.72
CA GLY A 44 6.97 -12.95 32.32
C GLY A 44 7.95 -12.77 31.16
N ALA A 45 9.02 -13.57 31.13
CA ALA A 45 10.00 -13.55 30.04
C ALA A 45 9.37 -13.98 28.70
N THR A 46 8.59 -15.06 28.68
CA THR A 46 7.90 -15.53 27.47
C THR A 46 6.90 -14.49 26.95
N ARG A 47 6.18 -13.81 27.85
CA ARG A 47 5.27 -12.71 27.49
C ARG A 47 6.03 -11.50 26.94
N ALA A 48 7.18 -11.15 27.51
CA ALA A 48 8.03 -10.09 26.98
C ALA A 48 8.51 -10.43 25.56
N VAL A 49 8.95 -11.66 25.30
CA VAL A 49 9.36 -12.10 23.96
C VAL A 49 8.19 -12.03 22.97
N LEU A 50 7.00 -12.49 23.36
CA LEU A 50 5.78 -12.39 22.54
C LEU A 50 5.48 -10.94 22.16
N LEU A 51 5.47 -10.04 23.15
CA LEU A 51 5.15 -8.62 22.95
C LEU A 51 6.21 -7.90 22.12
N ILE A 52 7.51 -8.12 22.41
CA ILE A 52 8.61 -7.50 21.67
C ILE A 52 8.64 -8.02 20.23
N GLY A 53 8.51 -9.34 20.03
CA GLY A 53 8.48 -9.94 18.71
C GLY A 53 7.31 -9.42 17.87
N GLY A 54 6.11 -9.40 18.46
CA GLY A 54 4.94 -8.80 17.82
C GLY A 54 5.13 -7.32 17.47
N ALA A 55 5.65 -6.53 18.41
CA ALA A 55 5.92 -5.11 18.20
C ALA A 55 6.95 -4.86 17.08
N VAL A 56 8.03 -5.65 17.02
CA VAL A 56 9.03 -5.60 15.96
C VAL A 56 8.38 -5.87 14.60
N VAL A 57 7.61 -6.96 14.47
CA VAL A 57 6.90 -7.29 13.22
C VAL A 57 6.00 -6.14 12.77
N LEU A 58 5.19 -5.60 13.68
CA LEU A 58 4.27 -4.50 13.36
C LEU A 58 4.99 -3.22 12.96
N LEU A 59 6.04 -2.85 13.70
CA LEU A 59 6.79 -1.62 13.46
C LEU A 59 7.54 -1.68 12.14
N PHE A 60 8.31 -2.74 11.89
CA PHE A 60 9.09 -2.85 10.66
C PHE A 60 8.20 -3.04 9.43
N ASN A 61 7.10 -3.81 9.54
CA ASN A 61 6.18 -3.96 8.41
C ASN A 61 5.49 -2.63 8.06
N SER A 62 5.00 -1.91 9.08
CA SER A 62 4.37 -0.59 8.86
C SER A 62 5.37 0.41 8.28
N ALA A 63 6.62 0.41 8.77
CA ALA A 63 7.70 1.26 8.26
C ALA A 63 8.07 0.92 6.80
N ALA A 64 8.11 -0.37 6.44
CA ALA A 64 8.39 -0.81 5.08
C ALA A 64 7.30 -0.35 4.10
N ILE A 65 6.02 -0.50 4.47
CA ILE A 65 4.90 0.01 3.68
C ILE A 65 4.96 1.54 3.59
N LEU A 66 5.25 2.24 4.69
CA LEU A 66 5.38 3.70 4.66
C LEU A 66 6.54 4.15 3.77
N ALA A 67 7.68 3.46 3.81
CA ALA A 67 8.83 3.73 2.96
C ALA A 67 8.50 3.48 1.49
N MET A 68 7.80 2.38 1.19
CA MET A 68 7.30 2.08 -0.15
C MET A 68 6.37 3.20 -0.63
N LEU A 69 5.36 3.59 0.15
CA LEU A 69 4.45 4.68 -0.20
C LEU A 69 5.15 6.04 -0.34
N ARG A 70 6.19 6.30 0.47
CA ARG A 70 6.99 7.53 0.38
C ARG A 70 7.84 7.55 -0.88
N HIS A 71 8.52 6.46 -1.21
CA HIS A 71 9.33 6.33 -2.41
C HIS A 71 8.46 6.37 -3.68
N TYR A 72 7.25 5.79 -3.62
CA TYR A 72 6.25 5.90 -4.69
C TYR A 72 5.83 7.35 -4.98
N ARG A 73 5.87 8.26 -3.99
CA ARG A 73 5.57 9.68 -4.21
C ARG A 73 6.68 10.41 -4.96
N GLU A 74 7.93 9.95 -4.85
CA GLU A 74 9.08 10.51 -5.59
C GLU A 74 9.11 10.01 -7.04
N ASP A 75 8.70 8.77 -7.32
CA ASP A 75 8.65 8.20 -8.69
C ASP A 75 7.32 8.43 -9.43
N ARG A 76 6.30 8.96 -8.74
CA ARG A 76 4.93 9.15 -9.25
C ARG A 76 4.87 10.01 -10.51
N ASP A 77 5.62 11.10 -10.52
CA ASP A 77 5.49 12.13 -11.54
C ASP A 77 6.09 11.67 -12.89
N PHE A 78 7.04 10.73 -12.85
CA PHE A 78 7.62 10.11 -14.05
C PHE A 78 6.73 8.98 -14.59
N MET A 79 6.32 8.04 -13.73
CA MET A 79 5.53 6.86 -14.13
C MET A 79 4.17 7.25 -14.73
N TYR A 80 3.43 8.15 -14.08
CA TYR A 80 2.12 8.55 -14.59
C TYR A 80 2.20 9.51 -15.78
N GLY A 81 3.28 10.27 -15.94
CA GLY A 81 3.51 11.09 -17.14
C GLY A 81 3.61 10.24 -18.41
N LEU A 82 4.33 9.11 -18.34
CA LEU A 82 4.50 8.17 -19.45
C LEU A 82 3.20 7.41 -19.77
N ASP A 83 2.49 6.92 -18.75
CA ASP A 83 1.23 6.18 -18.91
C ASP A 83 0.13 7.05 -19.56
N ILE A 84 0.10 8.34 -19.22
CA ILE A 84 -0.74 9.34 -19.87
C ILE A 84 -0.45 9.43 -21.36
N GLN A 85 0.83 9.56 -21.70
CA GLN A 85 1.25 9.74 -23.08
C GLN A 85 0.82 8.54 -23.95
N PHE A 86 1.02 7.31 -23.46
CA PHE A 86 0.58 6.11 -24.19
C PHE A 86 -0.94 6.00 -24.30
N LEU A 87 -1.69 6.40 -23.26
CA LEU A 87 -3.16 6.40 -23.30
C LEU A 87 -3.70 7.42 -24.31
N ASP A 88 -3.09 8.60 -24.39
CA ASP A 88 -3.44 9.64 -25.37
C ASP A 88 -3.07 9.20 -26.79
N GLU A 89 -1.89 8.62 -27.00
CA GLU A 89 -1.48 8.03 -28.29
C GLU A 89 -2.44 6.93 -28.75
N ALA A 90 -2.85 6.04 -27.85
CA ALA A 90 -3.82 4.98 -28.15
C ALA A 90 -5.22 5.54 -28.49
N ARG A 91 -5.63 6.62 -27.82
CA ARG A 91 -6.89 7.33 -28.11
C ARG A 91 -6.86 7.99 -29.47
N ASP A 92 -5.77 8.67 -29.80
CA ASP A 92 -5.58 9.34 -31.08
C ASP A 92 -5.51 8.35 -32.24
N ALA A 93 -4.81 7.23 -32.06
CA ALA A 93 -4.80 6.13 -33.03
C ALA A 93 -6.22 5.59 -33.30
N LYS A 94 -7.03 5.42 -32.25
CA LYS A 94 -8.42 4.99 -32.37
C LYS A 94 -9.30 6.04 -33.06
N ARG A 95 -9.04 7.33 -32.84
CA ARG A 95 -9.77 8.44 -33.45
C ARG A 95 -9.47 8.56 -34.95
N ARG A 96 -8.20 8.40 -35.34
CA ARG A 96 -7.74 8.36 -36.74
C ARG A 96 -8.37 7.20 -37.50
N ARG A 97 -8.43 6.00 -36.92
CA ARG A 97 -9.13 4.83 -37.50
C ARG A 97 -10.63 5.00 -37.71
N LYS A 98 -11.27 5.98 -37.07
CA LYS A 98 -12.72 6.18 -37.13
C LYS A 98 -13.14 7.25 -38.16
N HIS A 99 -12.19 8.05 -38.66
CA HIS A 99 -12.42 9.16 -39.59
C HIS A 99 -11.62 9.06 -40.89
N GLY A 100 -10.80 8.02 -41.05
CA GLY A 100 -10.23 7.59 -42.33
C GLY A 100 -10.94 6.33 -42.79
#